data_AF-A0A6J2UQP4-F1
#
_entry.id   AF-A0A6J2UQP4-F1
#
_cell.length_a   1.000
_cell.length_b   1.000
_cell.length_c   1.000
_cell.angle_alpha   90.00
_cell.angle_beta   90.00
_cell.angle_gamma   90.00
#
_symmetry.space_group_name_H-M   'P 1'
#
loop_
_entity.id
_entity.type
_entity.pdbx_description
1 polymer ?
#
loop_
_entity_poly.entity_id
_entity_poly.type
_entity_poly.pdbx_seq_one_letter_code
_entity_poly.pdbx_strand_id
1 'polypeptide(L)'
;MAYLSSKCFRIVCNSLLRKRSPRYRNGIVGQMRCSHTDEDSTALSPMKRSRTDGVTENAPVVLKFAKLSENATIPTKGSSRAAGYDLYSAYDYSVGPMDKVIVKTDIQIAVPSGCYGRVAPRSGLAAKHFIDVGAGVVDEDYRGNVGVVLFNFSKETFEVKKGDRVAQLICEKICYPELVQLESLDETERGAGGFGSTGRN
;
A
#
# COMPACT_ATOMS: atom_id res chain seq x y z
N MET A 1 -39.14 -40.66 -21.57
CA MET A 1 -38.28 -41.34 -20.57
C MET A 1 -37.03 -40.48 -20.38
N ALA A 2 -37.04 -39.62 -19.35
CA ALA A 2 -36.27 -39.73 -18.09
C ALA A 2 -34.76 -39.34 -18.26
N TYR A 3 -34.36 -38.10 -17.93
CA TYR A 3 -33.74 -37.62 -16.66
C TYR A 3 -32.30 -38.17 -16.46
N LEU A 4 -31.23 -37.43 -16.14
CA LEU A 4 -30.92 -36.41 -15.09
C LEU A 4 -29.95 -35.35 -15.68
N SER A 5 -29.95 -34.02 -15.37
CA SER A 5 -30.05 -33.22 -14.13
C SER A 5 -28.74 -33.08 -13.33
N SER A 6 -28.17 -31.86 -13.30
CA SER A 6 -27.56 -31.15 -12.15
C SER A 6 -26.92 -29.83 -12.62
N LYS A 7 -27.00 -28.67 -11.97
CA LYS A 7 -27.98 -28.02 -11.08
C LYS A 7 -27.43 -26.59 -10.91
N CYS A 8 -28.22 -25.61 -11.32
CA CYS A 8 -28.04 -24.20 -11.00
C CYS A 8 -28.44 -23.98 -9.53
N PHE A 9 -27.68 -23.19 -8.75
CA PHE A 9 -28.15 -22.70 -7.45
C PHE A 9 -27.94 -21.20 -7.32
N ARG A 10 -29.08 -20.55 -7.05
CA ARG A 10 -29.38 -19.14 -7.00
C ARG A 10 -29.23 -18.69 -5.55
N ILE A 11 -28.53 -17.59 -5.33
CA ILE A 11 -28.43 -16.95 -4.01
C ILE A 11 -29.81 -16.43 -3.63
N VAL A 12 -30.34 -16.93 -2.51
CA VAL A 12 -31.58 -16.43 -1.89
C VAL A 12 -31.20 -15.35 -0.89
N CYS A 13 -31.66 -14.14 -1.17
CA CYS A 13 -31.73 -13.02 -0.23
C CYS A 13 -32.78 -13.36 0.84
N ASN A 14 -32.40 -13.40 2.12
CA ASN A 14 -33.36 -13.67 3.20
C ASN A 14 -33.46 -12.46 4.13
N SER A 15 -34.57 -11.74 3.98
CA SER A 15 -35.02 -10.70 4.89
C SER A 15 -35.61 -11.34 6.16
N LEU A 16 -35.07 -11.02 7.33
CA LEU A 16 -35.71 -11.31 8.60
C LEU A 16 -35.94 -10.01 9.38
N LEU A 17 -37.12 -9.46 9.13
CA LEU A 17 -37.80 -8.51 9.99
C LEU A 17 -38.04 -9.17 11.36
N ARG A 18 -37.42 -8.64 12.43
CA ARG A 18 -37.99 -8.73 13.78
C ARG A 18 -37.90 -7.39 14.47
N LYS A 19 -39.08 -6.76 14.55
CA LYS A 19 -39.44 -5.63 15.40
C LYS A 19 -39.11 -5.94 16.87
N ARG A 20 -38.49 -5.00 17.59
CA ARG A 20 -38.82 -4.64 18.98
C ARG A 20 -37.95 -3.47 19.44
N SER A 21 -38.57 -2.30 19.52
CA SER A 21 -38.10 -1.11 20.23
C SER A 21 -38.46 -1.20 21.71
N PRO A 22 -37.58 -0.77 22.63
CA PRO A 22 -37.98 -0.31 23.95
C PRO A 22 -38.01 1.22 24.00
N ARG A 23 -39.16 1.72 24.44
CA ARG A 23 -39.43 3.11 24.84
C ARG A 23 -38.40 3.60 25.86
N TYR A 24 -37.76 4.74 25.60
CA TYR A 24 -37.14 5.55 26.65
C TYR A 24 -38.22 6.50 27.21
N ARG A 25 -38.51 6.39 28.51
CA ARG A 25 -39.37 7.30 29.28
C ARG A 25 -38.49 8.32 30.02
N ASN A 26 -38.91 9.58 29.96
CA ASN A 26 -38.41 10.69 30.77
C ASN A 26 -38.79 10.56 32.25
N GLY A 27 -37.92 11.06 33.14
CA GLY A 27 -38.16 11.45 34.53
C GLY A 27 -36.93 12.24 35.02
N ILE A 28 -36.97 13.57 35.05
CA ILE A 28 -37.43 14.48 36.13
C ILE A 28 -36.46 14.60 37.31
N VAL A 29 -35.79 15.77 37.34
CA VAL A 29 -35.53 16.71 38.45
C VAL A 29 -34.76 16.22 39.69
N GLY A 30 -33.60 16.85 39.90
CA GLY A 30 -32.89 16.93 41.17
C GLY A 30 -32.04 18.20 41.23
N GLN A 31 -32.66 19.28 41.69
CA GLN A 31 -32.08 20.62 41.90
C GLN A 31 -31.44 20.68 43.29
N MET A 32 -30.19 21.13 43.41
CA MET A 32 -29.68 21.63 44.69
C MET A 32 -28.66 22.78 44.49
N ARG A 33 -29.07 23.96 45.00
CA ARG A 33 -28.30 25.17 45.33
C ARG A 33 -27.29 24.85 46.45
N CYS A 34 -26.26 25.62 46.83
CA CYS A 34 -25.66 26.93 46.52
C CYS A 34 -24.34 26.94 47.32
N SER A 35 -23.31 27.69 46.93
CA SER A 35 -22.64 28.71 47.75
C SER A 35 -21.31 29.15 47.12
N HIS A 36 -21.15 30.47 47.02
CA HIS A 36 -19.89 31.14 46.74
C HIS A 36 -18.99 31.09 47.98
N THR A 37 -17.70 30.90 47.77
CA THR A 37 -16.63 31.48 48.59
C THR A 37 -15.50 31.83 47.63
N ASP A 38 -15.26 33.14 47.48
CA ASP A 38 -14.03 33.71 46.94
C ASP A 38 -12.92 33.60 48.00
N GLU A 39 -11.71 33.25 47.57
CA GLU A 39 -10.36 33.56 48.12
C GLU A 39 -9.39 32.55 47.49
N ASP A 40 -8.62 32.95 46.48
CA ASP A 40 -7.30 33.60 46.54
C ASP A 40 -6.13 32.69 46.95
N SER A 41 -5.08 32.77 46.13
CA SER A 41 -3.73 32.24 46.28
C SER A 41 -3.50 30.73 46.11
N THR A 42 -2.81 30.34 45.04
CA THR A 42 -1.38 29.94 45.08
C THR A 42 -0.93 29.19 43.82
N ALA A 43 0.28 29.55 43.36
CA ALA A 43 1.23 28.75 42.57
C ALA A 43 0.89 28.39 41.10
N LEU A 44 1.20 29.31 40.19
CA LEU A 44 1.55 28.98 38.81
C LEU A 44 2.82 28.13 38.78
N SER A 45 2.68 26.84 38.46
CA SER A 45 3.78 25.95 38.09
C SER A 45 4.27 26.28 36.68
N PRO A 46 5.59 26.25 36.38
CA PRO A 46 6.07 26.51 35.04
C PRO A 46 5.68 25.34 34.13
N MET A 47 4.70 25.55 33.26
CA MET A 47 4.39 24.65 32.15
C MET A 47 5.68 24.41 31.36
N LYS A 48 6.10 23.14 31.39
CA LYS A 48 7.13 22.54 30.57
C LYS A 48 6.92 23.02 29.13
N ARG A 49 7.80 23.91 28.66
CA ARG A 49 7.84 24.36 27.27
C ARG A 49 7.77 23.12 26.38
N SER A 50 6.66 22.93 25.68
CA SER A 50 6.62 22.00 24.55
C SER A 50 7.69 22.50 23.60
N ARG A 51 8.76 21.72 23.45
CA ARG A 51 9.73 21.96 22.40
C ARG A 51 8.93 21.94 21.11
N THR A 52 8.77 23.10 20.51
CA THR A 52 8.43 23.20 19.09
C THR A 52 9.57 22.48 18.40
N ASP A 53 9.34 21.23 18.03
CA ASP A 53 10.28 20.48 17.20
C ASP A 53 10.36 21.25 15.89
N GLY A 54 11.42 22.03 15.77
CA GLY A 54 11.83 22.64 14.51
C GLY A 54 12.14 21.50 13.56
N VAL A 55 11.13 21.09 12.80
CA VAL A 55 11.29 20.16 11.68
C VAL A 55 12.34 20.78 10.77
N THR A 56 13.52 20.18 10.79
CA THR A 56 14.61 20.59 9.94
C THR A 56 14.25 20.11 8.53
N GLU A 57 13.66 20.98 7.70
CA GLU A 57 13.14 20.66 6.35
C GLU A 57 14.19 20.19 5.32
N ASN A 58 15.44 19.92 5.72
CA ASN A 58 16.53 19.58 4.79
C ASN A 58 17.29 18.31 5.17
N ALA A 59 16.64 17.34 5.81
CA ALA A 59 17.23 16.02 5.95
C ALA A 59 17.28 15.31 4.57
N PRO A 60 18.40 14.68 4.18
CA PRO A 60 18.49 13.97 2.91
C PRO A 60 17.48 12.83 2.85
N VAL A 61 16.79 12.69 1.71
CA VAL A 61 15.89 11.56 1.43
C VAL A 61 16.75 10.33 1.15
N VAL A 62 16.78 9.39 2.12
CA VAL A 62 17.66 8.21 2.09
C VAL A 62 16.85 6.93 2.08
N LEU A 63 17.04 6.11 1.05
CA LEU A 63 16.61 4.70 1.05
C LEU A 63 17.66 3.87 1.81
N LYS A 64 17.23 3.21 2.89
CA LYS A 64 18.10 2.31 3.67
C LYS A 64 17.85 0.86 3.24
N PHE A 65 18.88 0.03 3.27
CA PHE A 65 18.77 -1.40 3.01
C PHE A 65 19.75 -2.19 3.88
N ALA A 66 19.46 -3.48 4.09
CA ALA A 66 20.40 -4.44 4.66
C ALA A 66 20.32 -5.75 3.89
N LYS A 67 21.46 -6.42 3.74
CA LYS A 67 21.53 -7.76 3.12
C LYS A 67 21.11 -8.81 4.15
N LEU A 68 20.31 -9.76 3.70
CA LEU A 68 19.88 -10.93 4.46
C LEU A 68 20.75 -12.16 4.19
N SER A 69 21.56 -12.13 3.14
CA SER A 69 22.51 -13.18 2.79
C SER A 69 23.70 -12.64 1.97
N GLU A 70 24.70 -13.48 1.76
CA GLU A 70 25.83 -13.22 0.85
C GLU A 70 25.42 -13.18 -0.63
N ASN A 71 24.26 -13.74 -0.97
CA ASN A 71 23.76 -13.77 -2.34
C ASN A 71 23.19 -12.42 -2.80
N ALA A 72 22.87 -11.54 -1.85
CA ALA A 72 22.26 -10.25 -2.13
C ALA A 72 23.25 -9.29 -2.80
N THR A 73 22.79 -8.64 -3.86
CA THR A 73 23.51 -7.56 -4.56
C THR A 73 22.93 -6.21 -4.18
N ILE A 74 23.81 -5.22 -4.01
CA ILE A 74 23.41 -3.84 -3.65
C ILE A 74 22.61 -3.26 -4.83
N PRO A 75 21.39 -2.70 -4.61
CA PRO A 75 20.63 -2.06 -5.68
C PRO A 75 21.42 -0.91 -6.30
N THR A 76 21.36 -0.76 -7.63
CA THR A 76 22.13 0.26 -8.36
C THR A 76 21.24 1.12 -9.24
N LYS A 77 21.69 2.33 -9.58
CA LYS A 77 21.01 3.17 -10.56
C LYS A 77 21.62 2.99 -11.94
N GLY A 78 20.77 2.82 -12.95
CA GLY A 78 21.20 2.75 -14.35
C GLY A 78 21.70 4.09 -14.91
N SER A 79 21.31 5.22 -14.31
CA SER A 79 21.77 6.56 -14.67
C SER A 79 21.57 7.53 -13.50
N SER A 80 22.18 8.73 -13.57
CA SER A 80 22.10 9.74 -12.50
C SER A 80 20.66 10.13 -12.14
N ARG A 81 19.77 10.16 -13.14
CA ARG A 81 18.35 10.49 -13.01
C ARG A 81 17.41 9.29 -13.21
N ALA A 82 17.93 8.07 -13.11
CA ALA A 82 17.07 6.88 -13.12
C ALA A 82 16.06 6.97 -11.97
N ALA A 83 14.79 6.69 -12.29
CA ALA A 83 13.70 6.74 -11.33
C ALA A 83 13.82 5.64 -10.27
N GLY A 84 14.23 4.43 -10.70
CA GLY A 84 14.36 3.28 -9.82
C GLY A 84 15.79 2.80 -9.63
N TYR A 85 15.98 2.03 -8.55
CA TYR A 85 17.18 1.22 -8.33
C TYR A 85 16.94 -0.18 -8.89
N ASP A 86 17.81 -0.67 -9.78
CA ASP A 86 17.78 -2.03 -10.28
C ASP A 86 17.86 -3.02 -9.09
N LEU A 87 16.91 -3.96 -9.04
CA LEU A 87 16.87 -5.07 -8.09
C LEU A 87 17.42 -6.34 -8.73
N TYR A 88 18.19 -7.09 -7.95
CA TYR A 88 18.96 -8.23 -8.41
C TYR A 88 18.38 -9.53 -7.85
N SER A 89 18.36 -10.58 -8.67
CA SER A 89 18.05 -11.92 -8.18
C SER A 89 19.17 -12.43 -7.27
N ALA A 90 18.81 -12.95 -6.11
CA ALA A 90 19.75 -13.65 -5.23
C ALA A 90 19.97 -15.12 -5.64
N TYR A 91 19.11 -15.69 -6.48
CA TYR A 91 19.13 -17.12 -6.84
C TYR A 91 18.83 -17.34 -8.32
N ASP A 92 19.04 -18.57 -8.78
CA ASP A 92 18.60 -19.00 -10.09
C ASP A 92 17.12 -19.40 -10.06
N TYR A 93 16.37 -18.99 -11.09
CA TYR A 93 14.97 -19.34 -11.29
C TYR A 93 14.71 -19.66 -12.76
N SER A 94 13.74 -20.53 -13.00
CA SER A 94 13.20 -20.80 -14.32
C SER A 94 11.70 -20.46 -14.28
N VAL A 95 11.25 -19.55 -15.15
CA VAL A 95 9.85 -19.12 -15.21
C VAL A 95 9.24 -19.69 -16.48
N GLY A 96 8.38 -20.68 -16.32
CA GLY A 96 7.70 -21.31 -17.45
C GLY A 96 6.82 -20.33 -18.24
N PRO A 97 6.43 -20.70 -19.48
CA PRO A 97 5.46 -19.94 -20.25
C PRO A 97 4.14 -19.78 -19.51
N MET A 98 3.58 -18.56 -19.50
CA MET A 98 2.32 -18.22 -18.81
C MET A 98 2.34 -18.52 -17.30
N ASP A 99 3.53 -18.50 -16.68
CA ASP A 99 3.72 -18.79 -15.25
C ASP A 99 4.27 -17.58 -14.48
N LYS A 100 4.38 -17.73 -13.16
CA LYS A 100 4.92 -16.72 -12.25
C LYS A 100 5.88 -17.31 -11.22
N VAL A 101 6.86 -16.51 -10.82
CA VAL A 101 7.75 -16.85 -9.70
C VAL A 101 7.96 -15.64 -8.80
N ILE A 102 8.27 -15.89 -7.53
CA ILE A 102 8.73 -14.86 -6.60
C ILE A 102 10.25 -14.94 -6.53
N VAL A 103 10.91 -14.03 -7.24
CA VAL A 103 12.37 -13.89 -7.20
C VAL A 103 12.77 -13.17 -5.92
N LYS A 104 13.57 -13.82 -5.07
CA LYS A 104 14.09 -13.21 -3.85
C LYS A 104 15.29 -12.32 -4.17
N THR A 105 15.35 -11.16 -3.52
CA THR A 105 16.49 -10.24 -3.63
C THR A 105 17.48 -10.40 -2.47
N ASP A 106 17.03 -11.01 -1.37
CA ASP A 106 17.77 -11.13 -0.11
C ASP A 106 18.21 -9.77 0.46
N ILE A 107 17.45 -8.72 0.17
CA ILE A 107 17.54 -7.46 0.89
C ILE A 107 16.25 -7.20 1.65
N GLN A 108 16.39 -6.53 2.79
CA GLN A 108 15.31 -5.80 3.43
C GLN A 108 15.56 -4.31 3.26
N ILE A 109 14.50 -3.51 3.22
CA ILE A 109 14.58 -2.07 2.99
C ILE A 109 13.82 -1.29 4.06
N ALA A 110 14.19 -0.03 4.23
CA ALA A 110 13.36 0.99 4.85
C ALA A 110 13.34 2.19 3.91
N VAL A 111 12.19 2.39 3.26
CA VAL A 111 11.95 3.52 2.37
C VAL A 111 11.86 4.83 3.18
N PRO A 112 12.10 5.99 2.55
CA PRO A 112 11.90 7.28 3.20
C PRO A 112 10.44 7.46 3.60
N SER A 113 10.20 8.22 4.68
CA SER A 113 8.84 8.44 5.15
C SER A 113 7.98 9.20 4.15
N GLY A 114 6.70 8.83 4.05
CA GLY A 114 5.79 9.38 3.03
C GLY A 114 6.03 8.81 1.64
N CYS A 115 6.73 7.68 1.55
CA CYS A 115 6.92 6.93 0.32
C CYS A 115 6.62 5.45 0.54
N TYR A 116 6.22 4.75 -0.52
CA TYR A 116 6.31 3.29 -0.59
C TYR A 116 7.32 2.87 -1.67
N GLY A 117 7.80 1.64 -1.58
CA GLY A 117 8.66 1.05 -2.59
C GLY A 117 7.85 0.36 -3.68
N ARG A 118 7.75 0.95 -4.87
CA ARG A 118 7.16 0.26 -6.02
C ARG A 118 8.19 -0.60 -6.74
N VAL A 119 7.97 -1.90 -6.78
CA VAL A 119 8.71 -2.81 -7.67
C VAL A 119 8.08 -2.73 -9.06
N ALA A 120 8.86 -2.24 -10.02
CA ALA A 120 8.43 -1.95 -11.38
C ALA A 120 9.16 -2.81 -12.41
N PRO A 121 8.52 -3.12 -13.55
CA PRO A 121 9.17 -3.87 -14.62
C PRO A 121 10.31 -3.07 -15.26
N ARG A 122 11.31 -3.78 -15.78
CA ARG A 122 12.38 -3.20 -16.61
C ARG A 122 11.95 -3.29 -18.07
N SER A 123 11.96 -2.18 -18.80
CA SER A 123 11.46 -2.11 -20.19
C SER A 123 12.15 -3.11 -21.12
N GLY A 124 13.44 -3.37 -20.93
CA GLY A 124 14.18 -4.35 -21.72
C GLY A 124 13.65 -5.78 -21.56
N LEU A 125 13.25 -6.18 -20.34
CA LEU A 125 12.68 -7.51 -20.09
C LEU A 125 11.25 -7.60 -20.62
N ALA A 126 10.45 -6.55 -20.44
CA ALA A 126 9.10 -6.48 -20.98
C ALA A 126 9.07 -6.57 -22.51
N ALA A 127 9.89 -5.76 -23.20
CA ALA A 127 9.87 -5.68 -24.66
C ALA A 127 10.50 -6.90 -25.35
N LYS A 128 11.53 -7.51 -24.77
CA LYS A 128 12.30 -8.60 -25.41
C LYS A 128 11.86 -10.00 -24.99
N HIS A 129 11.37 -10.15 -23.77
CA HIS A 129 11.06 -11.45 -23.17
C HIS A 129 9.62 -11.56 -22.67
N PHE A 130 8.79 -10.52 -22.88
CA PHE A 130 7.41 -10.46 -22.42
C PHE A 130 7.25 -10.72 -20.90
N ILE A 131 8.18 -10.16 -20.13
CA ILE A 131 8.19 -10.26 -18.66
C ILE A 131 7.56 -9.03 -18.04
N ASP A 132 6.69 -9.26 -17.06
CA ASP A 132 6.07 -8.21 -16.27
C ASP A 132 6.27 -8.43 -14.76
N VAL A 133 5.97 -7.42 -13.96
CA VAL A 133 6.05 -7.45 -12.50
C VAL A 133 4.66 -7.31 -11.88
N GLY A 134 4.30 -8.28 -11.04
CA GLY A 134 3.09 -8.27 -10.24
C GLY A 134 3.28 -7.71 -8.83
N ALA A 135 2.15 -7.48 -8.15
CA ALA A 135 2.07 -6.95 -6.79
C ALA A 135 2.82 -5.62 -6.64
N GLY A 136 4.09 -5.69 -6.24
CA GLY A 136 5.03 -4.59 -6.35
C GLY A 136 4.83 -3.43 -5.37
N VAL A 137 3.95 -3.54 -4.38
CA VAL A 137 3.82 -2.57 -3.29
C VAL A 137 4.64 -3.06 -2.10
N VAL A 138 5.74 -2.37 -1.78
CA VAL A 138 6.53 -2.60 -0.56
C VAL A 138 6.28 -1.46 0.41
N ASP A 139 5.58 -1.78 1.50
CA ASP A 139 5.13 -0.80 2.49
C ASP A 139 6.29 -0.18 3.29
N GLU A 140 6.07 1.02 3.85
CA GLU A 140 7.06 1.77 4.63
C GLU A 140 7.55 1.01 5.87
N ASP A 141 6.67 0.19 6.46
CA ASP A 141 6.90 -0.59 7.68
C ASP A 141 7.37 -2.03 7.40
N TYR A 142 7.48 -2.44 6.13
CA TYR A 142 7.95 -3.78 5.77
C TYR A 142 9.45 -3.95 6.05
N ARG A 143 9.83 -5.01 6.78
CA ARG A 143 11.23 -5.36 7.09
C ARG A 143 11.61 -6.79 6.68
N GLY A 144 10.77 -7.44 5.88
CA GLY A 144 11.08 -8.77 5.35
C GLY A 144 11.97 -8.72 4.11
N ASN A 145 12.12 -9.89 3.47
CA ASN A 145 12.85 -10.04 2.21
C ASN A 145 12.03 -9.46 1.05
N VAL A 146 12.56 -8.45 0.37
CA VAL A 146 11.91 -7.86 -0.80
C VAL A 146 11.86 -8.91 -1.92
N GLY A 147 10.65 -9.35 -2.24
CA GLY A 147 10.37 -10.27 -3.34
C GLY A 147 9.92 -9.55 -4.60
N VAL A 148 10.34 -10.04 -5.76
CA VAL A 148 9.88 -9.58 -7.08
C VAL A 148 8.98 -10.66 -7.67
N VAL A 149 7.69 -10.37 -7.84
CA VAL A 149 6.75 -11.28 -8.50
C VAL A 149 6.91 -11.09 -10.01
N LEU A 150 7.62 -12.00 -10.68
CA LEU A 150 7.75 -11.97 -12.14
C LEU A 150 6.62 -12.79 -12.78
N PHE A 151 6.01 -12.23 -13.81
CA PHE A 151 5.12 -12.92 -14.73
C PHE A 151 5.82 -13.12 -16.07
N ASN A 152 5.77 -14.33 -16.61
CA ASN A 152 6.21 -14.62 -17.96
C ASN A 152 4.98 -14.82 -18.87
N PHE A 153 4.68 -13.84 -19.71
CA PHE A 153 3.58 -13.93 -20.67
C PHE A 153 4.03 -14.45 -22.04
N SER A 154 5.30 -14.80 -22.19
CA SER A 154 5.83 -15.36 -23.43
C SER A 154 5.47 -16.86 -23.55
N LYS A 155 5.81 -17.43 -24.72
CA LYS A 155 5.70 -18.87 -24.98
C LYS A 155 6.98 -19.64 -24.66
N GLU A 156 8.03 -18.95 -24.22
CA GLU A 156 9.35 -19.51 -23.95
C GLU A 156 9.63 -19.45 -22.45
N THR A 157 10.44 -20.39 -21.95
CA THR A 157 10.90 -20.33 -20.56
C THR A 157 11.88 -19.16 -20.40
N PHE A 158 11.67 -18.35 -19.38
CA PHE A 158 12.58 -17.27 -19.02
C PHE A 158 13.49 -17.68 -17.86
N GLU A 159 14.79 -17.70 -18.12
CA GLU A 159 15.81 -18.04 -17.14
C GLU A 159 16.30 -16.78 -16.42
N VAL A 160 16.23 -16.79 -15.10
CA VAL A 160 16.83 -15.77 -14.22
C VAL A 160 18.03 -16.40 -13.56
N LYS A 161 19.20 -15.79 -13.67
CA LYS A 161 20.39 -16.20 -12.94
C LYS A 161 20.65 -15.30 -11.74
N LYS A 162 21.32 -15.82 -10.72
CA LYS A 162 21.83 -15.02 -9.60
C LYS A 162 22.64 -13.84 -10.14
N GLY A 163 22.32 -12.64 -9.66
CA GLY A 163 22.95 -11.40 -10.11
C GLY A 163 22.28 -10.74 -11.32
N ASP A 164 21.24 -11.33 -11.91
CA ASP A 164 20.48 -10.67 -12.96
C ASP A 164 19.61 -9.55 -12.39
N ARG A 165 19.52 -8.45 -13.13
CA ARG A 165 18.64 -7.32 -12.83
C ARG A 165 17.24 -7.61 -13.32
N VAL A 166 16.33 -7.96 -12.41
CA VAL A 166 15.00 -8.49 -12.75
C VAL A 166 13.89 -7.45 -12.67
N ALA A 167 14.04 -6.43 -11.83
CA ALA A 167 13.07 -5.35 -11.64
C ALA A 167 13.78 -4.07 -11.21
N GLN A 168 13.03 -3.01 -10.96
CA GLN A 168 13.55 -1.79 -10.35
C GLN A 168 12.65 -1.31 -9.23
N LEU A 169 13.23 -0.80 -8.15
CA LEU A 169 12.52 -0.23 -7.01
C LEU A 169 12.44 1.29 -7.15
N ILE A 170 11.24 1.84 -7.18
CA ILE A 170 10.95 3.27 -7.24
C ILE A 170 10.38 3.70 -5.90
N CYS A 171 10.96 4.73 -5.26
CA CYS A 171 10.35 5.33 -4.06
C CYS A 171 9.27 6.32 -4.51
N GLU A 172 8.01 5.90 -4.45
CA GLU A 172 6.88 6.73 -4.86
C GLU A 172 6.30 7.47 -3.68
N LYS A 173 6.18 8.79 -3.82
CA LYS A 173 5.59 9.65 -2.79
C LYS A 173 4.09 9.40 -2.70
N ILE A 174 3.60 9.28 -1.47
CA ILE A 174 2.19 9.09 -1.15
C ILE A 174 1.78 9.99 0.01
N CYS A 175 0.48 10.14 0.19
CA CYS A 175 -0.10 10.63 1.43
C CYS A 175 -0.74 9.46 2.19
N TYR A 176 -0.84 9.60 3.52
CA TYR A 176 -1.59 8.70 4.39
C TYR A 176 -2.86 9.42 4.86
N PRO A 177 -3.92 9.51 4.03
CA PRO A 177 -5.13 10.22 4.39
C PRO A 177 -6.00 9.42 5.36
N GLU A 178 -6.69 10.14 6.25
CA GLU A 178 -7.80 9.58 7.03
C GLU A 178 -9.05 9.45 6.16
N LEU A 179 -9.81 8.36 6.35
CA LEU A 179 -11.04 8.12 5.60
C LEU A 179 -12.25 8.80 6.26
N VAL A 180 -13.01 9.55 5.47
CA VAL A 180 -14.28 10.18 5.90
C VAL A 180 -15.40 9.74 4.98
N GLN A 181 -16.44 9.11 5.56
CA GLN A 181 -17.63 8.67 4.82
C GLN A 181 -18.65 9.80 4.71
N LEU A 182 -19.20 10.01 3.50
CA LEU A 182 -20.25 10.99 3.19
C LEU A 182 -21.44 10.30 2.51
N GLU A 183 -22.60 10.97 2.49
CA GLU A 183 -23.78 10.50 1.77
C GLU A 183 -23.60 10.60 0.24
N SER A 184 -22.95 11.66 -0.24
CA SER A 184 -22.59 11.87 -1.64
C SER A 184 -21.36 12.79 -1.78
N LEU A 185 -20.68 12.71 -2.93
CA LEU A 185 -19.59 13.61 -3.31
C LEU A 185 -20.12 14.80 -4.14
N ASP A 186 -19.29 15.82 -4.30
CA ASP A 186 -19.53 16.95 -5.21
C ASP A 186 -19.43 16.54 -6.69
N GLU A 187 -20.07 17.34 -7.56
CA GLU A 187 -20.00 17.13 -9.01
C GLU A 187 -18.70 17.69 -9.59
N THR A 188 -18.11 16.97 -10.55
CA THR A 188 -16.95 17.42 -11.31
C THR A 188 -17.25 17.40 -12.80
N GLU A 189 -16.47 18.15 -13.60
CA GLU A 189 -16.59 18.15 -15.06
C GLU A 189 -16.50 16.73 -15.67
N ARG A 190 -15.69 15.85 -15.07
CA ARG A 190 -15.56 14.45 -15.52
C ARG A 190 -16.76 13.58 -15.12
N GLY A 191 -17.43 13.88 -14.01
CA GLY A 191 -18.56 13.11 -13.48
C GLY A 191 -18.28 11.60 -13.41
N ALA A 192 -19.20 10.79 -13.94
CA ALA A 192 -19.09 9.33 -13.99
C ALA A 192 -18.26 8.78 -15.19
N GLY A 193 -17.58 9.63 -15.96
CA GLY A 193 -16.84 9.23 -17.15
C GLY A 193 -15.53 8.46 -16.86
N GLY A 194 -15.42 7.23 -17.36
CA GLY A 194 -14.23 6.37 -17.27
C GLY A 194 -14.09 5.43 -18.47
N PHE A 195 -13.05 4.58 -18.47
CA PHE A 195 -12.87 3.50 -19.47
C PHE A 195 -12.87 3.95 -20.94
N GLY A 196 -12.13 5.01 -21.27
CA GLY A 196 -12.07 5.55 -22.63
C GLY A 196 -13.17 6.57 -22.95
N SER A 197 -13.77 7.18 -21.93
CA SER A 197 -14.79 8.22 -22.06
C SER A 197 -14.35 9.47 -22.84
N THR A 198 -13.04 9.70 -22.96
CA THR A 198 -12.46 10.84 -23.72
C THR A 198 -12.15 10.49 -25.19
N GLY A 199 -12.53 9.30 -25.67
CA GLY A 199 -12.31 8.89 -27.05
C GLY A 199 -10.95 8.22 -27.31
N ARG A 200 -10.67 7.95 -28.59
CA ARG A 200 -9.47 7.22 -29.06
C ARG A 200 -8.44 8.07 -29.81
N ASN A 201 -8.72 9.34 -30.08
CA ASN A 201 -7.95 10.19 -31.01
C ASN A 201 -7.66 11.57 -30.42
#